data_AF-A0A5C7JWZ0-F1
#
_entry.id   AF-A0A5C7JWZ0-F1
#
_cell.length_a   1.000
_cell.length_b   1.000
_cell.length_c   1.000
_cell.angle_alpha   90.00
_cell.angle_beta   90.00
_cell.angle_gamma   90.00
#
_symmetry.space_group_name_H-M   'P 1'
#
loop_
_entity.id
_entity.type
_entity.pdbx_description
1 polymer ?
#
loop_
_entity_poly.entity_id
_entity_poly.type
_entity_poly.pdbx_seq_one_letter_code
_entity_poly.pdbx_strand_id
1 'polypeptide(L)'
;MAKILVTENQLVKIKNFIIENENDKSYHREVNVKVWDTGAKFNGMDIEDVIDVKIKVLFDIEEEYRSWGIKDILISNIRGEEQIELEVGYYSDNLDDIKYENTILNLDWELLETEEIKGKGIVTIDDVLEIELTNDENGNLKVKSMNMNIYTL
;
A
#
# COMPACT_ATOMS: atom_id res chain seq x y z
N MET A 1 -28.01 18.19 22.29
CA MET A 1 -26.55 17.95 22.35
C MET A 1 -26.16 17.78 23.81
N ALA A 2 -25.70 16.60 24.22
CA ALA A 2 -25.28 16.34 25.59
C ALA A 2 -23.88 16.96 25.81
N LYS A 3 -23.74 17.82 26.82
CA LYS A 3 -22.43 18.37 27.24
C LYS A 3 -21.84 17.45 28.31
N ILE A 4 -20.64 16.96 28.09
CA ILE A 4 -19.91 16.15 29.07
C ILE A 4 -19.17 17.11 30.01
N LEU A 5 -19.42 16.98 31.31
CA LEU A 5 -18.72 17.69 32.39
C LEU A 5 -17.64 16.77 32.95
N VAL A 6 -16.37 17.20 32.87
CA VAL A 6 -15.21 16.40 33.25
C VAL A 6 -14.40 17.16 34.30
N THR A 7 -13.92 16.45 35.34
CA THR A 7 -13.07 17.03 36.39
C THR A 7 -11.62 17.21 35.92
N GLU A 8 -10.85 18.11 36.54
CA GLU A 8 -9.45 18.36 36.14
C GLU A 8 -8.58 17.10 36.17
N ASN A 9 -8.75 16.24 37.18
CA ASN A 9 -8.04 14.97 37.25
C ASN A 9 -8.43 13.98 36.15
N GLN A 10 -9.68 14.00 35.68
CA GLN A 10 -10.11 13.21 34.53
C GLN A 10 -9.58 13.81 33.23
N LEU A 11 -9.48 15.14 33.13
CA LEU A 11 -8.85 15.85 32.02
C LEU A 11 -7.36 15.51 31.91
N VAL A 12 -6.63 15.40 33.03
CA VAL A 12 -5.22 14.97 33.05
C VAL A 12 -5.09 13.50 32.64
N LYS A 13 -5.98 12.62 33.10
CA LYS A 13 -5.96 11.20 32.67
C LYS A 13 -6.29 11.03 31.19
N ILE A 14 -7.26 11.80 30.68
CA ILE A 14 -7.59 11.82 29.25
C ILE A 14 -6.40 12.36 28.45
N LYS A 15 -5.76 13.45 28.91
CA LYS A 15 -4.54 13.96 28.28
C LYS A 15 -3.41 12.95 28.28
N ASN A 16 -3.14 12.27 29.40
CA ASN A 16 -2.08 11.25 29.43
C ASN A 16 -2.40 10.04 28.54
N PHE A 17 -3.68 9.66 28.42
CA PHE A 17 -4.13 8.62 27.49
C PHE A 17 -4.03 9.05 26.01
N ILE A 18 -4.16 10.36 25.74
CA ILE A 18 -3.98 10.95 24.40
C ILE A 18 -2.48 11.14 24.09
N ILE A 19 -1.66 11.55 25.07
CA ILE A 19 -0.21 11.79 24.94
C ILE A 19 0.57 10.48 24.78
N GLU A 20 0.12 9.35 25.36
CA GLU A 20 0.66 8.02 25.01
C GLU A 20 0.38 7.62 23.55
N ASN A 21 -0.47 8.36 22.82
CA ASN A 21 -0.77 8.17 21.39
C ASN A 21 -0.33 9.36 20.50
N GLU A 22 0.46 10.33 21.01
CA GLU A 22 0.79 11.57 20.29
C GLU A 22 1.79 11.41 19.12
N ASN A 23 2.22 10.20 18.78
CA ASN A 23 3.20 9.96 17.71
C ASN A 23 2.77 9.05 16.55
N ASP A 24 1.59 8.42 16.59
CA ASP A 24 1.14 7.60 15.44
C ASP A 24 0.23 8.44 14.54
N LYS A 25 0.84 9.34 13.75
CA LYS A 25 0.24 9.84 12.49
C LYS A 25 0.15 8.75 11.41
N SER A 26 0.34 7.49 11.81
CA SER A 26 0.39 6.30 10.98
C SER A 26 -1.02 5.73 10.82
N TYR A 27 -1.48 5.74 9.59
CA TYR A 27 -2.74 5.16 9.15
C TYR A 27 -2.46 3.85 8.45
N HIS A 28 -3.49 3.00 8.33
CA HIS A 28 -3.36 1.78 7.55
C HIS A 28 -4.60 1.54 6.68
N ARG A 29 -4.39 0.87 5.56
CA ARG A 29 -5.43 0.45 4.63
C ARG A 29 -5.15 -0.95 4.10
N GLU A 30 -6.21 -1.71 3.85
CA GLU A 30 -6.12 -2.95 3.09
C GLU A 30 -6.21 -2.59 1.61
N VAL A 31 -5.21 -3.00 0.83
CA VAL A 31 -5.03 -2.61 -0.57
C VAL A 31 -4.95 -3.87 -1.42
N ASN A 32 -5.61 -3.86 -2.57
CA ASN A 32 -5.50 -4.95 -3.55
C ASN A 32 -4.22 -4.74 -4.38
N VAL A 33 -3.40 -5.78 -4.45
CA VAL A 33 -2.22 -5.82 -5.30
C VAL A 33 -2.64 -6.28 -6.67
N LYS A 34 -2.50 -5.40 -7.65
CA LYS A 34 -2.73 -5.71 -9.05
C LYS A 34 -1.39 -5.86 -9.76
N VAL A 35 -1.18 -7.01 -10.37
CA VAL A 35 0.10 -7.37 -10.97
C VAL A 35 0.03 -7.23 -12.49
N TRP A 36 1.05 -6.62 -13.07
CA TRP A 36 1.28 -6.51 -14.50
C TRP A 36 2.60 -7.18 -14.86
N ASP A 37 2.61 -8.02 -15.87
CA ASP A 37 3.82 -8.66 -16.39
C ASP A 37 4.21 -8.03 -17.73
N THR A 38 5.27 -7.23 -17.75
CA THR A 38 5.81 -6.71 -19.02
C THR A 38 6.81 -7.72 -19.59
N GLY A 39 6.29 -8.86 -20.04
CA GLY A 39 7.09 -9.96 -20.59
C GLY A 39 7.90 -10.73 -19.56
N ALA A 40 7.48 -10.67 -18.29
CA ALA A 40 8.04 -11.52 -17.24
C ALA A 40 7.61 -12.97 -17.46
N LYS A 41 8.52 -13.90 -17.17
CA LYS A 41 8.30 -15.35 -17.32
C LYS A 41 8.29 -16.04 -15.98
N PHE A 42 7.42 -17.02 -15.79
CA PHE A 42 7.41 -17.89 -14.63
C PHE A 42 7.73 -19.33 -15.06
N ASN A 43 8.74 -19.96 -14.44
CA ASN A 43 9.28 -21.26 -14.86
C ASN A 43 9.68 -21.31 -16.36
N GLY A 44 10.09 -20.17 -16.93
CA GLY A 44 10.42 -20.03 -18.36
C GLY A 44 9.22 -19.89 -19.30
N MET A 45 7.99 -19.95 -18.77
CA MET A 45 6.74 -19.83 -19.50
C MET A 45 6.14 -18.43 -19.33
N ASP A 46 5.28 -18.01 -20.26
CA ASP A 46 4.61 -16.72 -20.17
C ASP A 46 3.54 -16.76 -19.05
N ILE A 47 3.39 -15.64 -18.36
CA ILE A 47 2.37 -15.49 -17.32
C ILE A 47 1.04 -15.20 -18.01
N GLU A 48 0.01 -15.95 -17.66
CA GLU A 48 -1.34 -15.77 -18.20
C GLU A 48 -2.24 -15.02 -17.21
N ASP A 49 -2.04 -15.28 -15.92
CA ASP A 49 -2.87 -14.74 -14.87
C ASP A 49 -2.10 -14.67 -13.55
N VAL A 50 -2.45 -13.71 -12.70
CA VAL A 50 -1.95 -13.62 -11.33
C VAL A 50 -3.14 -13.32 -10.44
N ILE A 51 -3.37 -14.16 -9.44
CA ILE A 51 -4.48 -13.98 -8.53
C ILE A 51 -4.22 -12.75 -7.64
N ASP A 52 -5.18 -11.83 -7.62
CA ASP A 52 -5.13 -10.63 -6.78
C ASP A 52 -4.99 -11.00 -5.30
N VAL A 53 -4.04 -10.35 -4.63
CA VAL A 53 -3.83 -10.49 -3.19
C VAL A 53 -4.08 -9.18 -2.49
N LYS A 54 -4.40 -9.26 -1.20
CA LYS A 54 -4.61 -8.06 -0.37
C LYS A 54 -3.53 -7.94 0.65
N ILE A 55 -2.98 -6.74 0.78
CA ILE A 55 -1.94 -6.43 1.75
C ILE A 55 -2.34 -5.25 2.63
N LYS A 56 -1.74 -5.18 3.82
CA LYS A 56 -1.87 -4.02 4.69
C LYS A 56 -0.77 -3.01 4.35
N VAL A 57 -1.18 -1.82 3.93
CA VAL A 57 -0.28 -0.68 3.69
C VAL A 57 -0.44 0.33 4.82
N LEU A 58 0.67 0.79 5.36
CA LEU A 58 0.83 1.81 6.37
C LEU A 58 1.31 3.10 5.70
N PHE A 59 0.84 4.25 6.16
CA PHE A 59 1.25 5.56 5.63
C PHE A 59 1.01 6.64 6.67
N ASP A 60 1.80 7.71 6.63
CA ASP A 60 1.66 8.83 7.53
C ASP A 60 0.90 9.97 6.85
N ILE A 61 0.02 10.66 7.60
CA ILE A 61 -0.62 11.90 7.15
C ILE A 61 -0.13 13.05 8.02
N GLU A 62 0.49 14.06 7.41
CA GLU A 62 1.01 15.24 8.10
C GLU A 62 0.32 16.52 7.63
N GLU A 63 -0.10 17.36 8.57
CA GLU A 63 -0.69 18.66 8.28
C GLU A 63 0.35 19.78 8.48
N GLU A 64 0.52 20.64 7.46
CA GLU A 64 1.32 21.86 7.57
C GLU A 64 0.39 23.05 7.90
N TYR A 65 0.61 23.71 9.04
CA TYR A 65 -0.21 24.83 9.48
C TYR A 65 0.40 26.20 9.15
N ARG A 66 -0.48 27.20 8.96
CA ARG A 66 -0.18 28.64 8.90
C ARG A 66 -1.08 29.41 9.86
N SER A 67 -0.75 30.68 10.11
CA SER A 67 -1.50 31.56 11.01
C SER A 67 -2.99 31.73 10.66
N TRP A 68 -3.40 31.41 9.44
CA TRP A 68 -4.77 31.56 8.94
C TRP A 68 -5.44 30.23 8.53
N GLY A 69 -4.82 29.08 8.78
CA GLY A 69 -5.41 27.77 8.47
C GLY A 69 -4.38 26.69 8.14
N ILE A 70 -4.87 25.57 7.60
CA ILE A 70 -4.03 24.49 7.05
C ILE A 70 -3.50 24.96 5.70
N LYS A 71 -2.18 24.89 5.53
CA LYS A 71 -1.50 25.18 4.27
C LYS A 71 -1.52 23.96 3.35
N ASP A 72 -1.19 22.80 3.90
CA ASP A 72 -0.98 21.60 3.12
C ASP A 72 -1.23 20.33 3.95
N ILE A 73 -1.49 19.22 3.27
CA ILE A 73 -1.60 17.90 3.87
C ILE A 73 -0.77 16.93 3.04
N LEU A 74 0.22 16.30 3.68
CA LEU A 74 1.20 15.44 3.05
C LEU A 74 0.92 13.99 3.42
N ILE A 75 0.93 13.10 2.43
CA ILE A 75 0.97 11.64 2.65
C ILE A 75 2.39 11.17 2.43
N SER A 76 2.97 10.49 3.41
CA SER A 76 4.36 10.05 3.37
C SER A 76 4.55 8.66 4.00
N ASN A 77 5.79 8.16 3.97
CA ASN A 77 6.19 6.93 4.67
C ASN A 77 5.32 5.71 4.35
N ILE A 78 4.88 5.61 3.09
CA ILE A 78 4.04 4.52 2.59
C ILE A 78 4.89 3.25 2.58
N ARG A 79 4.45 2.25 3.33
CA ARG A 79 5.15 0.97 3.51
C ARG A 79 4.18 -0.16 3.80
N GLY A 80 4.61 -1.39 3.65
CA GLY A 80 3.79 -2.56 3.96
C GLY A 80 4.65 -3.79 4.18
N GLU A 81 4.11 -4.95 3.87
CA GLU A 81 4.84 -6.21 3.93
C GLU A 81 6.03 -6.19 2.95
N GLU A 82 7.16 -6.79 3.33
CA GLU A 82 8.35 -6.88 2.47
C GLU A 82 8.26 -8.05 1.49
N GLN A 83 7.36 -9.00 1.74
CA GLN A 83 7.17 -10.21 0.94
C GLN A 83 5.68 -10.54 0.86
N ILE A 84 5.24 -10.94 -0.31
CA ILE A 84 3.88 -11.42 -0.54
C ILE A 84 3.92 -12.77 -1.26
N GLU A 85 2.97 -13.65 -0.94
CA GLU A 85 2.76 -14.88 -1.70
C GLU A 85 1.82 -14.57 -2.87
N LEU A 86 2.28 -14.85 -4.09
CA LEU A 86 1.50 -14.73 -5.31
C LEU A 86 1.14 -16.12 -5.84
N GLU A 87 -0.07 -16.27 -6.33
CA GLU A 87 -0.49 -17.44 -7.10
C GLU A 87 -0.48 -17.08 -8.58
N VAL A 88 0.43 -17.70 -9.34
CA VAL A 88 0.72 -17.36 -10.74
C VAL A 88 0.23 -18.48 -11.66
N GLY A 89 -0.61 -18.12 -12.62
CA GLY A 89 -1.13 -18.97 -13.67
C GLY A 89 -0.26 -18.93 -14.92
N TYR A 90 0.11 -20.09 -15.44
CA TYR A 90 0.86 -20.24 -16.70
C TYR A 90 0.46 -21.51 -17.46
N TYR A 91 0.65 -21.52 -18.78
CA TYR A 91 0.50 -22.73 -19.59
C TYR A 91 1.77 -23.57 -19.54
N SER A 92 1.67 -24.82 -19.08
CA SER A 92 2.78 -25.76 -19.19
C SER A 92 2.74 -26.50 -20.52
N ASP A 93 3.92 -26.82 -21.08
CA ASP A 93 4.11 -27.46 -22.41
C ASP A 93 3.33 -28.77 -22.65
N ASN A 94 2.66 -29.32 -21.63
CA ASN A 94 1.89 -30.57 -21.71
C ASN A 94 0.44 -30.45 -21.21
N LEU A 95 -0.07 -29.23 -21.00
CA LEU A 95 -1.44 -28.98 -20.52
C LEU A 95 -2.16 -28.05 -21.48
N ASP A 96 -3.42 -28.39 -21.80
CA ASP A 96 -4.36 -27.50 -22.47
C ASP A 96 -4.98 -26.48 -21.49
N ASP A 97 -4.68 -26.60 -20.19
CA ASP A 97 -5.23 -25.79 -19.10
C ASP A 97 -4.13 -25.00 -18.38
N ILE A 98 -4.52 -23.85 -17.80
CA ILE A 98 -3.66 -23.01 -16.96
C ILE A 98 -3.35 -23.75 -15.66
N LYS A 99 -2.06 -23.82 -15.32
CA LYS A 99 -1.58 -24.32 -14.04
C LYS A 99 -1.25 -23.13 -13.13
N TYR A 100 -1.77 -23.18 -11.90
CA TYR A 100 -1.47 -22.19 -10.87
C TYR A 100 -0.42 -22.73 -9.89
N GLU A 101 0.57 -21.91 -9.57
CA GLU A 101 1.59 -22.20 -8.57
C GLU A 101 1.90 -20.98 -7.71
N ASN A 102 2.18 -21.23 -6.43
CA ASN A 102 2.54 -20.18 -5.49
C ASN A 102 4.03 -19.84 -5.61
N THR A 103 4.34 -18.56 -5.49
CA THR A 103 5.69 -18.02 -5.41
C THR A 103 5.75 -16.85 -4.43
N ILE A 104 6.93 -16.56 -3.91
CA ILE A 104 7.14 -15.42 -3.01
C ILE A 104 7.74 -14.27 -3.83
N LEU A 105 7.07 -13.13 -3.81
CA LEU A 105 7.57 -11.89 -4.40
C LEU A 105 8.09 -10.97 -3.28
N ASN A 106 9.34 -10.55 -3.41
CA ASN A 106 9.90 -9.52 -2.54
C ASN A 106 9.47 -8.13 -3.05
N LEU A 107 8.84 -7.35 -2.17
CA LEU A 107 8.45 -5.97 -2.42
C LEU A 107 9.58 -5.03 -2.01
N ASP A 108 9.77 -3.98 -2.81
CA ASP A 108 10.77 -2.95 -2.55
C ASP A 108 10.09 -1.58 -2.55
N TRP A 109 9.71 -1.11 -1.36
CA TRP A 109 8.99 0.15 -1.16
C TRP A 109 9.79 1.39 -1.58
N GLU A 110 11.10 1.27 -1.82
CA GLU A 110 11.89 2.36 -2.42
C GLU A 110 11.57 2.56 -3.91
N LEU A 111 10.99 1.55 -4.58
CA LEU A 111 10.53 1.62 -5.97
C LEU A 111 9.08 2.13 -6.11
N LEU A 112 8.46 2.55 -5.00
CA LEU A 112 7.09 3.08 -5.03
C LEU A 112 7.07 4.50 -5.60
N GLU A 113 6.41 4.65 -6.74
CA GLU A 113 6.03 5.92 -7.32
C GLU A 113 4.59 6.27 -6.93
N THR A 114 4.34 7.53 -6.58
CA THR A 114 3.00 8.01 -6.21
C THR A 114 2.51 9.10 -7.15
N GLU A 115 1.23 9.02 -7.53
CA GLU A 115 0.54 10.07 -8.27
C GLU A 115 -0.47 10.78 -7.36
N GLU A 116 -0.39 12.11 -7.27
CA GLU A 116 -1.25 12.91 -6.41
C GLU A 116 -2.54 13.34 -7.14
N ILE A 117 -3.69 12.94 -6.59
CA ILE A 117 -5.02 13.28 -7.08
C ILE A 117 -5.73 14.23 -6.09
N LYS A 118 -5.94 15.48 -6.53
CA LYS A 118 -6.58 16.56 -5.74
C LYS A 118 -8.09 16.67 -5.97
N GLY A 119 -8.79 17.30 -5.04
CA GLY A 119 -10.18 17.73 -5.22
C GLY A 119 -11.22 16.62 -4.98
N LYS A 120 -10.85 15.52 -4.32
CA LYS A 120 -11.77 14.44 -3.93
C LYS A 120 -12.39 14.63 -2.55
N GLY A 121 -11.93 15.62 -1.77
CA GLY A 121 -12.42 15.89 -0.42
C GLY A 121 -12.06 14.81 0.61
N ILE A 122 -11.07 13.98 0.30
CA ILE A 122 -10.54 12.91 1.16
C ILE A 122 -9.02 12.93 1.11
N VAL A 123 -8.38 12.62 2.23
CA VAL A 123 -6.92 12.43 2.31
C VAL A 123 -6.64 10.97 2.65
N THR A 124 -6.10 10.21 1.69
CA THR A 124 -5.84 8.77 1.86
C THR A 124 -5.01 8.20 0.69
N ILE A 125 -4.58 6.95 0.79
CA ILE A 125 -4.02 6.18 -0.33
C ILE A 125 -5.11 5.40 -1.08
N ASP A 126 -4.85 5.02 -2.33
CA ASP A 126 -5.76 4.20 -3.13
C ASP A 126 -5.97 2.78 -2.58
N ASP A 127 -7.03 2.13 -3.06
CA ASP A 127 -7.37 0.74 -2.78
C ASP A 127 -6.58 -0.26 -3.65
N VAL A 128 -5.75 0.25 -4.57
CA VAL A 128 -4.96 -0.55 -5.51
C VAL A 128 -3.49 -0.15 -5.45
N LEU A 129 -2.63 -1.15 -5.27
CA LEU A 129 -1.19 -1.07 -5.50
C LEU A 129 -0.90 -1.79 -6.81
N GLU A 130 -0.39 -1.07 -7.80
CA GLU A 130 0.00 -1.67 -9.08
C GLU A 130 1.47 -2.09 -9.03
N ILE A 131 1.76 -3.33 -9.38
CA ILE A 131 3.12 -3.87 -9.41
C ILE A 131 3.44 -4.34 -10.82
N GLU A 132 4.55 -3.86 -11.37
CA GLU A 132 5.09 -4.38 -12.62
C GLU A 132 6.17 -5.42 -12.32
N LEU A 133 6.07 -6.60 -12.92
CA LEU A 133 7.05 -7.69 -12.79
C LEU A 133 8.06 -7.70 -13.94
N THR A 134 9.26 -8.19 -13.61
CA THR A 134 10.33 -8.55 -14.54
C THR A 134 11.03 -9.82 -14.03
N ASN A 135 11.93 -10.39 -14.82
CA ASN A 135 12.84 -11.43 -14.36
C ASN A 135 14.16 -10.86 -13.84
N ASP A 136 14.74 -11.50 -12.83
CA ASP A 136 16.13 -11.30 -12.41
C ASP A 136 17.12 -12.07 -13.31
N GLU A 137 18.42 -11.98 -13.03
CA GLU A 137 19.48 -12.67 -13.78
C GLU A 137 19.37 -14.20 -13.74
N ASN A 138 18.67 -14.75 -12.74
CA ASN A 138 18.45 -16.18 -12.57
C ASN A 138 17.10 -16.65 -13.16
N GLY A 139 16.30 -15.74 -13.72
CA GLY A 139 14.97 -16.03 -14.26
C GLY A 139 13.84 -16.02 -13.23
N ASN A 140 14.08 -15.61 -11.98
CA ASN A 140 13.02 -15.49 -10.96
C ASN A 140 12.24 -14.19 -11.14
N LEU A 141 10.98 -14.17 -10.69
CA LEU A 141 10.17 -12.95 -10.68
C LEU A 141 10.72 -11.93 -9.69
N LYS A 142 10.75 -10.68 -10.12
CA LYS A 142 11.18 -9.52 -9.34
C LYS A 142 10.28 -8.32 -9.66
N VAL A 143 10.04 -7.47 -8.66
CA VAL A 143 9.41 -6.16 -8.86
C VAL A 143 10.32 -5.26 -9.71
N LYS A 144 9.74 -4.70 -10.77
CA LYS A 144 10.34 -3.66 -11.60
C LYS A 144 9.95 -2.26 -11.12
N SER A 145 8.68 -2.05 -10.82
CA SER A 145 8.14 -0.79 -10.30
C SER A 145 6.87 -1.04 -9.50
N MET A 146 6.55 -0.12 -8.60
CA MET A 146 5.28 -0.09 -7.88
C MET A 146 4.64 1.28 -8.01
N ASN A 147 3.33 1.33 -8.22
CA ASN A 147 2.59 2.58 -8.40
C ASN A 147 1.36 2.61 -7.50
N MET A 148 1.10 3.76 -6.89
CA MET A 148 -0.09 3.97 -6.05
C MET A 148 -0.55 5.42 -6.12
N ASN A 149 -1.86 5.63 -6.27
CA ASN A 149 -2.40 6.97 -6.17
C ASN A 149 -2.54 7.40 -4.71
N ILE A 150 -2.29 8.68 -4.46
CA ILE A 150 -2.61 9.34 -3.21
C ILE A 150 -3.67 10.40 -3.46
N TYR A 151 -4.66 10.46 -2.57
CA TYR A 151 -5.74 11.43 -2.63
C TYR A 151 -5.48 12.52 -1.60
N THR A 152 -5.54 13.77 -2.04
CA THR A 152 -5.40 14.96 -1.18
C THR A 152 -6.54 15.96 -1.46
N LEU A 153 -6.61 17.03 -0.65
CA LEU A 153 -7.69 18.02 -0.69
C LEU A 153 -7.68 18.88 -1.96
#